data_AF-X1RB54-F1
#
_entry.id   AF-X1RB54-F1
#
_cell.length_a   1.000
_cell.length_b   1.000
_cell.length_c   1.000
_cell.angle_alpha   90.00
_cell.angle_beta   90.00
_cell.angle_gamma   90.00
#
_symmetry.space_group_name_H-M   'P 1'
#
loop_
_entity.id
_entity.type
_entity.pdbx_description
1 polymer ?
#
loop_
_entity_poly.entity_id
_entity_poly.type
_entity_poly.pdbx_seq_one_letter_code
_entity_poly.pdbx_strand_id
1 'polypeptide(L)'
;MIGICNGFQILLEAGLLPGAMIRNKNLQFVCKFIHIRVENPQTPYTNLCRRGQILKIPIAHIEGNYYADGNILQELRKNGQIIFRYCSKDGAISEESNPNGSKEAIAGICNKDGNILGMMPHPERASESILGSEDGRLIFESVIKNWKENLNKENER
;
A
#
# COMPACT_ATOMS: atom_id res chain seq x y z
N MET A 1 -3.63 -9.05 8.68
CA MET A 1 -3.03 -9.77 7.53
C MET A 1 -2.42 -8.75 6.55
N ILE A 2 -1.34 -9.08 5.84
CA ILE A 2 -0.74 -8.23 4.80
C ILE A 2 -0.51 -9.07 3.54
N GLY A 3 -1.03 -8.62 2.40
CA GLY A 3 -0.74 -9.17 1.07
C GLY A 3 0.15 -8.22 0.27
N ILE A 4 1.34 -8.70 -0.12
CA ILE A 4 2.36 -7.92 -0.84
C ILE A 4 2.49 -8.46 -2.27
N CYS A 5 2.47 -7.57 -3.27
CA CYS A 5 2.55 -7.88 -4.70
C CYS A 5 1.52 -8.97 -5.07
N ASN A 6 1.96 -10.21 -5.29
CA ASN A 6 1.06 -11.33 -5.62
C ASN A 6 0.09 -11.63 -4.47
N GLY A 7 0.49 -11.39 -3.22
CA GLY A 7 -0.42 -11.49 -2.09
C GLY A 7 -1.58 -10.50 -2.18
N PHE A 8 -1.39 -9.31 -2.75
CA PHE A 8 -2.48 -8.37 -2.97
C PHE A 8 -3.44 -8.87 -4.06
N GLN A 9 -2.91 -9.46 -5.15
CA GLN A 9 -3.73 -10.08 -6.18
C GLN A 9 -4.64 -11.17 -5.59
N ILE A 10 -4.07 -12.07 -4.78
CA ILE A 10 -4.82 -13.14 -4.10
C ILE A 10 -5.92 -12.58 -3.20
N LEU A 11 -5.65 -11.51 -2.44
CA LEU A 11 -6.66 -10.90 -1.56
C LEU A 11 -7.84 -10.29 -2.35
N LEU A 12 -7.59 -9.78 -3.56
CA LEU A 12 -8.63 -9.27 -4.45
C LEU A 12 -9.46 -10.43 -5.04
N GLU A 13 -8.80 -11.47 -5.54
CA GLU A 13 -9.46 -12.65 -6.11
C GLU A 13 -10.26 -13.44 -5.06
N ALA A 14 -9.80 -13.46 -3.82
CA ALA A 14 -10.52 -14.07 -2.70
C ALA A 14 -11.71 -13.22 -2.19
N GLY A 15 -11.91 -12.01 -2.71
CA GLY A 15 -12.97 -11.10 -2.27
C GLY A 15 -12.73 -10.48 -0.88
N LEU A 16 -11.51 -10.60 -0.33
CA LEU A 16 -11.13 -10.00 0.96
C LEU A 16 -10.83 -8.51 0.83
N LEU A 17 -10.44 -8.07 -0.36
CA LEU A 17 -10.29 -6.67 -0.75
C LEU A 17 -11.10 -6.39 -2.02
N PRO A 18 -11.65 -5.17 -2.17
CA PRO A 18 -12.44 -4.83 -3.36
C PRO A 18 -11.55 -4.41 -4.54
N GLY A 19 -12.03 -4.66 -5.76
CA GLY A 19 -11.37 -4.31 -7.01
C GLY A 19 -10.66 -5.49 -7.66
N ALA A 20 -9.79 -5.21 -8.61
CA ALA A 20 -9.03 -6.22 -9.34
C ALA A 20 -7.64 -5.68 -9.76
N MET A 21 -6.73 -6.59 -10.08
CA MET A 21 -5.47 -6.26 -10.75
C MET A 21 -5.59 -6.59 -12.23
N ILE A 22 -5.16 -5.66 -13.07
CA ILE A 22 -5.02 -5.87 -14.51
C ILE A 22 -3.55 -5.71 -14.93
N ARG A 23 -3.25 -6.03 -16.19
CA ARG A 23 -1.91 -5.81 -16.76
C ARG A 23 -1.53 -4.33 -16.72
N ASN A 24 -0.23 -4.08 -16.51
CA ASN A 24 0.32 -2.73 -16.55
C ASN A 24 -0.05 -2.04 -17.87
N LYS A 25 -0.37 -0.73 -17.85
CA LYS A 25 -0.73 0.07 -19.03
C LYS A 25 0.29 -0.06 -20.18
N ASN A 26 1.57 -0.17 -19.84
CA ASN A 26 2.67 -0.27 -20.80
C ASN A 26 3.05 -1.72 -21.17
N LEU A 27 2.34 -2.74 -20.64
CA LEU A 27 2.58 -4.18 -20.87
C LEU A 27 4.00 -4.68 -20.58
N GLN A 28 4.80 -3.89 -19.87
CA GLN A 28 6.17 -4.22 -19.49
C GLN A 28 6.25 -4.60 -18.01
N PHE A 29 7.16 -5.51 -17.70
CA PHE A 29 7.59 -5.77 -16.33
C PHE A 29 8.35 -4.55 -15.79
N VAL A 30 7.98 -4.09 -14.59
CA VAL A 30 8.63 -2.94 -13.95
C VAL A 30 9.33 -3.40 -12.69
N CYS A 31 10.66 -3.24 -12.67
CA CYS A 31 11.50 -3.49 -11.50
C CYS A 31 12.38 -2.28 -11.22
N LYS A 32 11.96 -1.44 -10.26
CA LYS A 32 12.68 -0.23 -9.85
C LYS A 32 12.20 0.26 -8.50
N PHE A 33 12.98 1.14 -7.87
CA PHE A 33 12.49 1.95 -6.76
C PHE A 33 11.48 2.99 -7.25
N ILE A 34 10.37 3.12 -6.55
CA ILE A 34 9.37 4.16 -6.77
C ILE A 34 9.07 4.88 -5.45
N HIS A 35 8.45 6.05 -5.56
CA HIS A 35 7.96 6.78 -4.40
C HIS A 35 6.46 6.51 -4.24
N ILE A 36 6.05 6.25 -3.00
CA ILE A 36 4.66 6.16 -2.60
C ILE A 36 4.38 7.18 -1.50
N ARG A 37 3.18 7.74 -1.52
CA ARG A 37 2.70 8.69 -0.50
C ARG A 37 1.74 7.97 0.44
N VAL A 38 1.93 8.17 1.73
CA VAL A 38 1.03 7.68 2.78
C VAL A 38 -0.22 8.55 2.81
N GLU A 39 -1.38 7.98 2.50
CA GLU A 39 -2.67 8.69 2.50
C GLU A 39 -3.37 8.60 3.86
N ASN A 40 -3.31 7.43 4.49
CA ASN A 40 -3.93 7.19 5.79
C ASN A 40 -2.91 6.64 6.81
N PRO A 41 -2.46 7.46 7.80
CA PRO A 41 -1.60 6.99 8.89
C PRO A 41 -2.39 6.37 10.07
N GLN A 42 -3.72 6.37 10.03
CA GLN A 42 -4.57 5.87 11.13
C GLN A 42 -4.85 4.37 11.03
N THR A 43 -3.91 3.59 10.49
CA THR A 43 -4.05 2.14 10.36
C THR A 43 -2.99 1.40 11.17
N PRO A 44 -3.22 0.11 11.52
CA PRO A 44 -2.20 -0.73 12.14
C PRO A 44 -0.87 -0.79 11.37
N TYR A 45 -0.88 -0.47 10.07
CA TYR A 45 0.25 -0.60 9.17
C TYR A 45 1.04 0.69 8.96
N THR A 46 0.49 1.84 9.36
CA THR A 46 1.04 3.16 9.02
C THR A 46 1.00 4.14 10.21
N ASN A 47 0.77 3.66 11.43
CA ASN A 47 0.68 4.49 12.65
C ASN A 47 2.01 5.12 13.10
N LEU A 48 3.14 4.74 12.51
CA LEU A 48 4.43 5.42 12.67
C LEU A 48 4.71 6.42 11.53
N CYS A 49 3.86 6.45 10.51
CA CYS A 49 3.98 7.37 9.38
C CYS A 49 3.13 8.63 9.59
N ARG A 50 3.39 9.65 8.77
CA ARG A 50 2.58 10.87 8.69
C ARG A 50 1.77 10.89 7.40
N ARG A 51 0.58 11.49 7.41
CA ARG A 51 -0.16 11.75 6.16
C ARG A 51 0.69 12.62 5.25
N GLY A 52 0.79 12.24 3.98
CA GLY A 52 1.63 12.90 2.99
C GLY A 52 3.11 12.51 3.03
N GLN A 53 3.54 11.67 3.98
CA GLN A 53 4.91 11.17 4.02
C GLN A 53 5.21 10.36 2.75
N ILE A 54 6.38 10.58 2.19
CA ILE A 54 6.86 9.91 0.99
C ILE A 54 7.80 8.79 1.41
N LEU A 55 7.58 7.60 0.90
CA LEU A 55 8.39 6.40 1.13
C LEU A 55 8.94 5.91 -0.20
N LYS A 56 10.20 5.52 -0.22
CA LYS A 56 10.89 4.94 -1.38
C LYS A 56 10.91 3.42 -1.25
N ILE A 57 10.05 2.74 -2.00
CA ILE A 57 9.85 1.28 -1.92
C ILE A 57 9.96 0.67 -3.32
N PRO A 58 10.64 -0.48 -3.50
CA PRO A 58 10.75 -1.12 -4.80
C PRO A 58 9.45 -1.78 -5.24
N ILE A 59 9.24 -1.84 -6.55
CA ILE A 59 8.19 -2.63 -7.21
C ILE A 59 8.83 -3.69 -8.11
N ALA A 60 8.15 -4.82 -8.32
CA ALA A 60 8.59 -5.89 -9.22
C ALA A 60 7.38 -6.67 -9.77
N HIS A 61 6.68 -6.12 -10.77
CA HIS A 61 5.44 -6.74 -11.30
C HIS A 61 5.18 -6.46 -12.78
N ILE A 62 4.46 -7.37 -13.43
CA ILE A 62 3.87 -7.20 -14.78
C ILE A 62 2.35 -6.92 -14.73
N GLU A 63 1.70 -7.30 -13.63
CA GLU A 63 0.26 -7.16 -13.36
C GLU A 63 0.04 -6.42 -12.03
N GLY A 64 0.29 -5.11 -12.02
CA GLY A 64 0.14 -4.27 -10.83
C GLY A 64 -0.79 -3.08 -11.02
N ASN A 65 -1.59 -3.05 -12.08
CA ASN A 65 -2.52 -1.97 -12.37
C ASN A 65 -3.83 -2.21 -11.60
N TYR A 66 -3.98 -1.53 -10.46
CA TYR A 66 -5.20 -1.63 -9.66
C TYR A 66 -6.38 -0.95 -10.34
N TYR A 67 -7.49 -1.64 -10.42
CA TYR A 67 -8.74 -1.15 -10.97
C TYR A 67 -9.91 -1.40 -10.02
N ALA A 68 -10.79 -0.41 -9.91
CA ALA A 68 -12.08 -0.53 -9.27
C ALA A 68 -13.05 0.44 -9.96
N ASP A 69 -14.34 0.16 -9.87
CA ASP A 69 -15.38 1.02 -10.44
C ASP A 69 -15.57 2.31 -9.62
N GLY A 70 -16.35 3.25 -10.16
CA GLY A 70 -16.55 4.56 -9.52
C GLY A 70 -17.16 4.48 -8.13
N ASN A 71 -18.07 3.53 -7.90
CA ASN A 71 -18.77 3.37 -6.62
C ASN A 71 -17.83 2.81 -5.54
N ILE A 72 -17.05 1.77 -5.86
CA ILE A 72 -16.04 1.21 -4.96
C ILE A 72 -14.99 2.27 -4.64
N LEU A 73 -14.50 3.02 -5.63
CA LEU A 73 -13.51 4.07 -5.40
C LEU A 73 -14.04 5.19 -4.49
N GLN A 74 -15.31 5.58 -4.65
CA GLN A 74 -15.96 6.54 -3.74
C GLN A 74 -16.02 6.00 -2.31
N GLU A 75 -16.41 4.73 -2.14
CA GLU A 75 -16.45 4.09 -0.83
C GLU A 75 -15.06 4.02 -0.19
N LEU A 76 -14.05 3.57 -0.93
CA LEU A 76 -12.67 3.50 -0.47
C LEU A 76 -12.14 4.87 0.00
N ARG A 77 -12.47 5.95 -0.73
CA ARG A 77 -12.13 7.31 -0.30
C ARG A 77 -12.86 7.72 0.98
N LYS A 78 -14.17 7.52 1.02
CA LYS A 78 -15.03 7.93 2.15
C LYS A 78 -14.59 7.26 3.44
N ASN A 79 -14.20 5.99 3.36
CA ASN A 79 -13.79 5.18 4.51
C ASN A 79 -12.29 5.27 4.81
N GLY A 80 -11.51 6.06 4.07
CA GLY A 80 -10.06 6.18 4.28
C GLY A 80 -9.29 4.88 4.02
N GLN A 81 -9.81 4.01 3.16
CA GLN A 81 -9.23 2.69 2.87
C GLN A 81 -8.08 2.74 1.86
N ILE A 82 -7.81 3.90 1.25
CA ILE A 82 -6.66 4.09 0.38
C ILE A 82 -5.45 4.42 1.26
N ILE A 83 -4.48 3.52 1.30
CA ILE A 83 -3.34 3.61 2.24
C ILE A 83 -2.13 4.24 1.55
N PHE A 84 -1.87 3.83 0.32
CA PHE A 84 -0.72 4.31 -0.45
C PHE A 84 -1.13 4.71 -1.86
N ARG A 85 -0.54 5.80 -2.35
CA ARG A 85 -0.59 6.19 -3.78
C ARG A 85 0.80 6.33 -4.35
N TYR A 86 1.01 5.92 -5.59
CA TYR A 86 2.22 6.25 -6.34
C TYR A 86 2.32 7.77 -6.52
N CYS A 87 3.52 8.30 -6.36
CA CYS A 87 3.78 9.72 -6.44
C CYS A 87 5.20 10.00 -6.94
N SER A 88 5.48 11.26 -7.27
CA SER A 88 6.84 11.74 -7.53
C SER A 88 7.64 11.81 -6.23
N LYS A 89 8.95 12.05 -6.35
CA LYS A 89 9.85 12.30 -5.21
C LYS A 89 9.40 13.48 -4.32
N ASP A 90 8.61 14.41 -4.87
CA ASP A 90 8.08 15.59 -4.19
C ASP A 90 6.63 15.38 -3.74
N GLY A 91 6.08 14.18 -3.92
CA GLY A 91 4.75 13.78 -3.44
C GLY A 91 3.61 14.16 -4.39
N ALA A 92 3.89 14.64 -5.59
CA ALA A 92 2.88 14.94 -6.61
C ALA A 92 2.36 13.65 -7.24
N ILE A 93 1.06 13.58 -7.51
CA ILE A 93 0.43 12.44 -8.18
C ILE A 93 0.19 12.83 -9.64
N SER A 94 0.79 12.07 -10.55
CA SER A 94 0.65 12.25 -11.99
C SER A 94 0.71 10.92 -12.73
N GLU A 95 0.39 10.92 -14.04
CA GLU A 95 0.52 9.71 -14.86
C GLU A 95 1.97 9.20 -14.91
N GLU A 96 2.96 10.10 -14.96
CA GLU A 96 4.38 9.74 -15.00
C GLU A 96 4.85 9.07 -13.71
N SER A 97 4.29 9.49 -12.57
CA SER A 97 4.59 8.90 -11.27
C SER A 97 3.92 7.53 -11.06
N ASN A 98 2.94 7.18 -11.88
CA ASN A 98 2.14 5.96 -11.77
C ASN A 98 2.66 4.87 -12.73
N PRO A 99 3.50 3.94 -12.24
CA PRO A 99 4.30 3.06 -13.11
C PRO A 99 3.49 2.00 -13.85
N ASN A 100 2.28 1.69 -13.37
CA ASN A 100 1.43 0.62 -13.90
C ASN A 100 0.10 1.12 -14.47
N GLY A 101 -0.25 2.39 -14.25
CA GLY A 101 -1.53 2.97 -14.69
C GLY A 101 -2.68 2.71 -13.72
N SER A 102 -2.39 2.32 -12.47
CA SER A 102 -3.40 2.08 -11.43
C SER A 102 -4.38 3.25 -11.32
N LYS A 103 -5.66 2.95 -11.16
CA LYS A 103 -6.69 3.98 -11.04
C LYS A 103 -6.41 4.86 -9.82
N GLU A 104 -6.42 6.18 -10.04
CA GLU A 104 -6.01 7.20 -9.06
C GLU A 104 -4.62 6.99 -8.44
N ALA A 105 -3.72 6.32 -9.17
CA ALA A 105 -2.38 5.96 -8.70
C ALA A 105 -2.39 5.15 -7.40
N ILE A 106 -3.43 4.35 -7.11
CA ILE A 106 -3.49 3.52 -5.90
C ILE A 106 -2.39 2.46 -5.92
N ALA A 107 -1.59 2.42 -4.86
CA ALA A 107 -0.51 1.45 -4.65
C ALA A 107 -0.85 0.42 -3.55
N GLY A 108 -1.80 0.74 -2.66
CA GLY A 108 -2.30 -0.18 -1.65
C GLY A 108 -3.54 0.32 -0.92
N ILE A 109 -4.39 -0.62 -0.49
CA ILE A 109 -5.66 -0.37 0.18
C ILE A 109 -5.83 -1.32 1.38
N CYS A 110 -6.75 -0.99 2.29
CA CYS A 110 -7.22 -1.91 3.32
C CYS A 110 -8.71 -2.25 3.19
N ASN A 111 -9.15 -3.30 3.88
CA ASN A 111 -10.57 -3.62 4.03
C ASN A 111 -11.27 -2.61 4.97
N LYS A 112 -12.61 -2.70 5.06
CA LYS A 112 -13.42 -1.75 5.87
C LYS A 112 -13.05 -1.78 7.36
N ASP A 113 -12.69 -2.96 7.88
CA ASP A 113 -12.28 -3.14 9.28
C ASP A 113 -10.82 -2.72 9.53
N GLY A 114 -10.06 -2.41 8.48
CA GLY A 114 -8.67 -1.96 8.57
C GLY A 114 -7.66 -3.02 9.02
N ASN A 115 -8.02 -4.31 9.04
CA ASN A 115 -7.20 -5.42 9.52
C ASN A 115 -6.62 -6.32 8.40
N ILE A 116 -6.93 -6.01 7.14
CA ILE A 116 -6.32 -6.60 5.94
C ILE A 116 -5.77 -5.46 5.09
N LEU A 117 -4.45 -5.48 4.82
CA LEU A 117 -3.77 -4.57 3.90
C LEU A 117 -3.34 -5.34 2.65
N GLY A 118 -3.60 -4.76 1.49
CA GLY A 118 -3.01 -5.18 0.21
C GLY A 118 -2.17 -4.06 -0.38
N MET A 119 -0.96 -4.36 -0.84
CA MET A 119 -0.10 -3.39 -1.53
C MET A 119 0.77 -4.03 -2.60
N MET A 120 1.03 -3.30 -3.70
CA MET A 120 1.91 -3.76 -4.77
C MET A 120 3.40 -3.54 -4.52
N PRO A 121 3.85 -2.42 -3.93
CA PRO A 121 5.25 -2.25 -3.55
C PRO A 121 5.71 -3.28 -2.53
N HIS A 122 7.02 -3.57 -2.52
CA HIS A 122 7.67 -4.58 -1.68
C HIS A 122 8.38 -3.94 -0.47
N PRO A 123 7.68 -3.64 0.64
CA PRO A 123 8.30 -3.05 1.82
C PRO A 123 9.33 -3.98 2.49
N GLU A 124 9.18 -5.28 2.35
CA GLU A 124 10.13 -6.28 2.83
C GLU A 124 11.50 -6.16 2.14
N ARG A 125 11.52 -5.64 0.90
CA ARG A 125 12.76 -5.37 0.13
C ARG A 125 13.32 -3.96 0.37
N ALA A 126 12.71 -3.20 1.27
CA ALA A 126 13.13 -1.85 1.66
C ALA A 126 13.17 -1.71 3.20
N SER A 127 13.57 -2.77 3.90
CA SER A 127 13.61 -2.79 5.37
C SER A 127 15.01 -2.55 5.94
N GLU A 128 16.04 -2.54 5.10
CA GLU A 128 17.44 -2.35 5.51
C GLU A 128 18.17 -1.43 4.53
N SER A 129 19.01 -0.54 5.04
CA SER A 129 19.75 0.43 4.23
C SER A 129 20.62 -0.22 3.14
N ILE A 130 21.18 -1.41 3.41
CA ILE A 130 21.98 -2.18 2.44
C ILE A 130 21.15 -2.63 1.22
N LEU A 131 19.83 -2.74 1.35
CA LEU A 131 18.91 -3.08 0.25
C LEU A 131 18.53 -1.86 -0.61
N GLY A 132 18.99 -0.66 -0.24
CA GLY A 132 18.78 0.59 -1.00
C GLY A 132 17.68 1.51 -0.45
N SER A 133 16.95 1.07 0.60
CA SER A 133 15.99 1.88 1.35
C SER A 133 15.64 1.17 2.66
N GLU A 134 15.36 1.93 3.72
CA GLU A 134 14.82 1.43 4.99
C GLU A 134 13.36 1.84 5.25
N ASP A 135 12.73 2.55 4.30
CA ASP A 135 11.39 3.11 4.47
C ASP A 135 10.29 2.05 4.67
N GLY A 136 10.48 0.85 4.12
CA GLY A 136 9.57 -0.28 4.29
C GLY A 136 9.52 -0.79 5.73
N ARG A 137 10.58 -0.56 6.53
CA ARG A 137 10.65 -0.94 7.95
C ARG A 137 9.53 -0.30 8.76
N LEU A 138 9.15 0.94 8.42
CA LEU A 138 8.08 1.68 9.11
C LEU A 138 6.73 0.94 9.09
N ILE A 139 6.46 0.15 8.04
CA ILE A 139 5.22 -0.62 7.92
C ILE A 139 5.20 -1.77 8.95
N PHE A 140 6.31 -2.50 9.05
CA PHE A 140 6.43 -3.62 10.00
C PHE A 140 6.52 -3.14 11.45
N GLU A 141 7.24 -2.06 11.71
CA GLU A 141 7.28 -1.45 13.05
C GLU A 141 5.90 -0.92 13.49
N SER A 142 5.11 -0.38 12.55
CA SER A 142 3.73 0.04 12.84
C SER A 142 2.86 -1.14 13.30
N VAL A 143 3.02 -2.30 12.66
CA VAL A 143 2.30 -3.53 13.03
C VAL A 143 2.70 -3.99 14.43
N ILE A 144 4.00 -4.01 14.74
CA ILE A 144 4.52 -4.40 16.05
C ILE A 144 4.00 -3.45 17.14
N LYS A 145 4.03 -2.14 16.88
CA LYS A 145 3.51 -1.13 17.80
C LYS A 145 2.01 -1.35 18.07
N ASN A 146 1.22 -1.52 17.01
CA ASN A 146 -0.23 -1.72 17.14
C ASN A 146 -0.56 -2.99 17.94
N TRP A 147 0.17 -4.08 17.68
CA TRP A 147 -0.01 -5.33 18.40
C TRP A 147 0.31 -5.18 19.90
N LYS A 148 1.42 -4.52 20.26
CA LYS A 148 1.77 -4.22 21.66
C LYS A 148 0.70 -3.37 22.36
N GLU A 149 0.18 -2.35 21.69
CA GLU A 149 -0.88 -1.50 22.25
C GLU A 149 -2.18 -2.27 22.51
N ASN A 150 -2.53 -3.22 21.64
CA ASN A 150 -3.72 -4.05 21.84
C ASN A 150 -3.54 -5.06 22.99
N LEU A 151 -2.36 -5.67 23.11
CA LEU A 151 -2.05 -6.56 24.25
C LEU A 151 -2.15 -5.84 25.59
N ASN A 152 -1.65 -4.61 25.68
CA ASN A 152 -1.72 -3.84 26.93
C ASN A 152 -3.17 -3.53 27.32
N LYS A 153 -4.02 -3.19 26.34
CA LYS A 153 -5.44 -2.94 26.58
C LYS A 153 -6.22 -4.17 27.04
N GLU A 154 -5.82 -5.36 26.60
CA GLU A 154 -6.42 -6.62 27.05
C GLU A 154 -6.00 -6.98 28.48
N ASN A 155 -4.75 -6.70 28.85
CA ASN A 155 -4.25 -6.92 30.20
C ASN A 155 -4.78 -5.94 31.25
N GLU A 156 -5.29 -4.77 30.82
CA GLU A 156 -5.90 -3.75 31.68
C GLU A 156 -7.43 -3.95 31.87
N ARG A 157 -8.03 -4.97 31.24
CA ARG A 157 -9.45 -5.33 31.37
C ARG A 157 -9.65 -6.55 32.27
#